data_AF-A0AAD1QY71-F1
#
_entry.id   AF-A0AAD1QY71-F1
#
_cell.length_a   1.000
_cell.length_b   1.000
_cell.length_c   1.000
_cell.angle_alpha   90.00
_cell.angle_beta   90.00
_cell.angle_gamma   90.00
#
_symmetry.space_group_name_H-M   'P 1'
#
loop_
_entity.id
_entity.type
_entity.pdbx_description
1 polymer ?
#
loop_
_entity_poly.entity_id
_entity_poly.type
_entity_poly.pdbx_seq_one_letter_code
_entity_poly.pdbx_strand_id
1 'polypeptide(L)'
;MYEDIRVSKVTWDSSFCAVNPKFLAIIVESSGGGAFMVLPLAKTGRVDKNHPMVSGHTAPVLDIDWCPHNDNVIASASDDTTVMVWQIPDYTPVRSITEPIVTLEGHSKRVGIITWHPSARNILLSAGSDNAIIIWNVGTGEALISLDELHTDLIYNICWNYDGSLITTTCKDKKVRVIDPRKNEIVAEKCTPHEGMRPMRAIFTRDGNIFTTGFTRMSQRELGLWDPSNFDEPIALQEMDTSNGVLLPFYDPDSSIVYLCGKGDSSIRYFEITDEAPYVHYLNTFSSKEPQRGMGFMPKRGLDVSKCEIARFYKLHERKCEPIVMTVPRKSDLFQDDLYPDTPGLEPAIEAEEWFSGQNADPLLVSLRDGYVPAKNREFKVTKKNILDNKPPTGPRRSFSSCDSGFSRITLEDLMEEIKSLRAIVESQDKRISNLENQLHALSNGTA
;
A
#
# COMPACT_ATOMS: atom_id res chain seq x y z
N MET A 1 23.04 7.00 -12.78
CA MET A 1 23.26 5.60 -12.32
C MET A 1 23.80 5.65 -10.90
N TYR A 2 23.43 4.70 -10.06
CA TYR A 2 23.93 4.54 -8.69
C TYR A 2 24.64 3.20 -8.57
N GLU A 3 25.86 3.16 -8.07
CA GLU A 3 26.73 1.98 -8.09
C GLU A 3 27.17 1.58 -6.67
N ASP A 4 27.65 0.34 -6.53
CA ASP A 4 28.09 -0.28 -5.25
C ASP A 4 26.98 -0.43 -4.19
N ILE A 5 25.73 -0.57 -4.61
CA ILE A 5 24.57 -0.81 -3.73
C ILE A 5 24.33 -2.31 -3.62
N ARG A 6 24.39 -2.88 -2.40
CA ARG A 6 24.06 -4.30 -2.17
C ARG A 6 22.54 -4.51 -2.09
N VAL A 7 21.90 -4.71 -3.24
CA VAL A 7 20.45 -4.95 -3.31
C VAL A 7 20.08 -6.25 -2.60
N SER A 8 18.98 -6.24 -1.84
CA SER A 8 18.48 -7.41 -1.12
C SER A 8 18.29 -8.63 -2.04
N LYS A 9 18.72 -9.79 -1.55
CA LYS A 9 18.52 -11.10 -2.20
C LYS A 9 17.36 -11.90 -1.62
N VAL A 10 16.58 -11.29 -0.72
CA VAL A 10 15.39 -11.94 -0.14
C VAL A 10 14.42 -12.32 -1.26
N THR A 11 13.90 -13.55 -1.20
CA THR A 11 12.90 -14.03 -2.17
C THR A 11 11.53 -13.49 -1.76
N TRP A 12 11.17 -12.33 -2.32
CA TRP A 12 9.88 -11.69 -2.14
C TRP A 12 9.49 -10.95 -3.42
N ASP A 13 8.20 -10.88 -3.75
CA ASP A 13 7.72 -10.39 -5.03
C ASP A 13 7.29 -8.90 -5.01
N SER A 14 7.72 -8.12 -4.01
CA SER A 14 7.62 -6.65 -4.03
C SER A 14 8.69 -6.04 -4.92
N SER A 15 8.61 -4.74 -5.19
CA SER A 15 9.47 -4.06 -6.16
C SER A 15 10.93 -3.86 -5.66
N PHE A 16 11.16 -3.90 -4.33
CA PHE A 16 12.41 -3.58 -3.62
C PHE A 16 12.95 -2.15 -3.80
N CYS A 17 12.22 -1.30 -4.52
CA CYS A 17 12.65 0.04 -4.89
C CYS A 17 11.45 0.98 -4.87
N ALA A 18 11.54 2.03 -4.08
CA ALA A 18 10.55 3.09 -4.03
C ALA A 18 11.25 4.42 -4.31
N VAL A 19 10.67 5.25 -5.16
CA VAL A 19 11.26 6.52 -5.57
C VAL A 19 10.21 7.61 -5.55
N ASN A 20 10.60 8.80 -5.15
CA ASN A 20 9.78 10.00 -5.25
C ASN A 20 10.63 11.15 -5.84
N PRO A 21 10.08 12.37 -6.01
CA PRO A 21 10.81 13.48 -6.63
C PRO A 21 12.09 13.94 -5.88
N LYS A 22 12.32 13.50 -4.63
CA LYS A 22 13.48 13.89 -3.82
C LYS A 22 14.48 12.75 -3.64
N PHE A 23 13.99 11.53 -3.47
CA PHE A 23 14.78 10.40 -2.99
C PHE A 23 14.52 9.10 -3.75
N LEU A 24 15.55 8.28 -3.80
CA LEU A 24 15.54 6.88 -4.18
C LEU A 24 15.73 6.03 -2.92
N ALA A 25 14.80 5.13 -2.64
CA ALA A 25 14.88 4.15 -1.56
C ALA A 25 15.01 2.74 -2.13
N ILE A 26 15.96 1.96 -1.59
CA ILE A 26 16.29 0.60 -2.07
C ILE A 26 16.42 -0.32 -0.87
N ILE A 27 15.74 -1.47 -0.88
CA ILE A 27 15.93 -2.51 0.12
C ILE A 27 17.29 -3.19 -0.11
N VAL A 28 18.14 -3.21 0.92
CA VAL A 28 19.53 -3.67 0.83
C VAL A 28 19.78 -4.89 1.72
N GLU A 29 20.85 -5.63 1.43
CA GLU A 29 21.33 -6.68 2.32
C GLU A 29 21.81 -6.10 3.65
N SER A 30 21.34 -6.70 4.76
CA SER A 30 21.77 -6.40 6.12
C SER A 30 22.22 -7.67 6.83
N SER A 31 23.30 -7.59 7.61
CA SER A 31 23.91 -8.73 8.30
C SER A 31 23.26 -9.06 9.65
N GLY A 32 22.31 -8.25 10.13
CA GLY A 32 21.79 -8.36 11.50
C GLY A 32 20.42 -7.70 11.73
N GLY A 33 19.51 -7.79 10.75
CA GLY A 33 18.16 -7.23 10.82
C GLY A 33 17.65 -6.84 9.43
N GLY A 34 16.77 -5.86 9.38
CA GLY A 34 16.25 -5.27 8.13
C GLY A 34 16.82 -3.89 7.89
N ALA A 35 17.21 -3.60 6.65
CA ALA A 35 17.63 -2.26 6.27
C ALA A 35 17.22 -1.90 4.85
N PHE A 36 17.02 -0.60 4.62
CA PHE A 36 16.94 -0.01 3.31
C PHE A 36 17.79 1.25 3.25
N MET A 37 18.24 1.61 2.06
CA MET A 37 19.06 2.78 1.81
C MET A 37 18.21 3.87 1.18
N VAL A 38 18.41 5.12 1.62
CA VAL A 38 17.78 6.30 1.01
C VAL A 38 18.86 7.23 0.47
N LEU A 39 18.73 7.59 -0.81
CA LEU A 39 19.68 8.41 -1.56
C LEU A 39 18.94 9.61 -2.16
N PRO A 40 19.41 10.86 -1.96
CA PRO A 40 18.92 11.99 -2.74
C PRO A 40 19.13 11.74 -4.23
N LEU A 41 18.16 12.08 -5.09
CA LEU A 41 18.25 11.81 -6.53
C LEU A 41 19.48 12.44 -7.20
N ALA A 42 19.94 13.59 -6.69
CA ALA A 42 21.12 14.27 -7.20
C ALA A 42 22.44 13.52 -6.90
N LYS A 43 22.47 12.63 -5.91
CA LYS A 43 23.67 11.88 -5.49
C LYS A 43 23.86 10.61 -6.33
N THR A 44 24.15 10.81 -7.61
CA THR A 44 24.49 9.71 -8.53
C THR A 44 25.96 9.29 -8.43
N GLY A 45 26.29 8.13 -9.00
CA GLY A 45 27.64 7.57 -9.01
C GLY A 45 27.83 6.48 -7.96
N ARG A 46 29.08 6.27 -7.55
CA ARG A 46 29.45 5.27 -6.56
C ARG A 46 28.98 5.67 -5.18
N VAL A 47 28.19 4.81 -4.54
CA VAL A 47 27.74 5.01 -3.15
C VAL A 47 28.85 4.60 -2.18
N ASP A 48 29.08 5.41 -1.15
CA ASP A 48 30.07 5.11 -0.11
C ASP A 48 29.66 3.86 0.69
N LYS A 49 30.63 3.01 1.04
CA LYS A 49 30.37 1.77 1.79
C LYS A 49 29.78 2.02 3.18
N ASN A 50 30.05 3.20 3.76
CA ASN A 50 29.57 3.64 5.06
C ASN A 50 28.38 4.59 4.93
N HIS A 51 27.75 4.68 3.76
CA HIS A 51 26.53 5.49 3.59
C HIS A 51 25.47 5.04 4.62
N PRO A 52 24.88 5.98 5.38
CA PRO A 52 23.90 5.66 6.41
C PRO A 52 22.69 4.95 5.82
N MET A 53 22.16 3.97 6.54
CA MET A 53 20.97 3.24 6.16
C MET A 53 19.81 3.60 7.09
N VAL A 54 18.60 3.18 6.74
CA VAL A 54 17.46 3.11 7.67
C VAL A 54 17.41 1.68 8.18
N SER A 55 17.60 1.50 9.50
CA SER A 55 17.92 0.20 10.08
C SER A 55 17.36 0.00 11.50
N GLY A 56 16.06 0.23 11.71
CA GLY A 56 15.39 -0.11 12.98
C GLY A 56 14.65 -1.46 12.98
N HIS A 57 14.45 -2.08 11.81
CA HIS A 57 13.82 -3.40 11.72
C HIS A 57 14.75 -4.52 12.20
N THR A 58 14.18 -5.52 12.88
CA THR A 58 14.91 -6.63 13.48
C THR A 58 15.01 -7.87 12.58
N ALA A 59 14.27 -7.88 11.47
CA ALA A 59 14.30 -8.89 10.42
C ALA A 59 14.19 -8.23 9.04
N PRO A 60 14.37 -8.95 7.91
CA PRO A 60 14.43 -8.35 6.59
C PRO A 60 13.22 -7.48 6.22
N VAL A 61 13.50 -6.32 5.62
CA VAL A 61 12.46 -5.46 5.04
C VAL A 61 11.95 -6.11 3.75
N LEU A 62 10.64 -6.23 3.64
CA LEU A 62 9.95 -6.90 2.53
C LEU A 62 9.32 -5.90 1.57
N ASP A 63 8.90 -4.73 2.04
CA ASP A 63 8.29 -3.71 1.18
C ASP A 63 8.55 -2.29 1.71
N ILE A 64 8.56 -1.31 0.81
CA ILE A 64 8.79 0.12 1.10
C ILE A 64 7.90 0.99 0.21
N ASP A 65 7.26 2.01 0.77
CA ASP A 65 6.39 2.91 0.00
C ASP A 65 6.46 4.36 0.50
N TRP A 66 6.60 5.31 -0.42
CA TRP A 66 6.67 6.73 -0.10
C TRP A 66 5.27 7.29 0.13
N CYS A 67 5.12 8.15 1.14
CA CYS A 67 3.87 8.84 1.37
C CYS A 67 3.54 9.75 0.17
N PRO A 68 2.36 9.62 -0.47
CA PRO A 68 2.00 10.44 -1.62
C PRO A 68 1.84 11.92 -1.27
N HIS A 69 1.58 12.23 0.02
CA HIS A 69 1.35 13.58 0.53
C HIS A 69 2.54 14.21 1.25
N ASN A 70 3.67 13.48 1.38
CA ASN A 70 4.89 14.00 1.99
C ASN A 70 6.15 13.29 1.45
N ASP A 71 6.91 14.00 0.61
CA ASP A 71 8.10 13.46 -0.05
C ASP A 71 9.27 13.14 0.91
N ASN A 72 9.14 13.44 2.21
CA ASN A 72 10.13 13.07 3.23
C ASN A 72 9.64 11.94 4.15
N VAL A 73 8.48 11.34 3.90
CA VAL A 73 7.94 10.26 4.73
C VAL A 73 7.87 8.97 3.92
N ILE A 74 8.44 7.89 4.45
CA ILE A 74 8.41 6.56 3.85
C ILE A 74 7.94 5.54 4.89
N ALA A 75 7.14 4.56 4.48
CA ALA A 75 6.79 3.39 5.28
C ALA A 75 7.64 2.19 4.85
N SER A 76 7.94 1.30 5.79
CA SER A 76 8.58 0.01 5.53
C SER A 76 7.87 -1.11 6.26
N ALA A 77 7.72 -2.25 5.59
CA ALA A 77 7.14 -3.48 6.12
C ALA A 77 8.20 -4.58 6.21
N SER A 78 8.14 -5.40 7.25
CA SER A 78 9.23 -6.30 7.59
C SER A 78 8.76 -7.70 7.99
N ASP A 79 9.70 -8.64 7.88
CA ASP A 79 9.58 -10.01 8.39
C ASP A 79 9.44 -10.07 9.91
N ASP A 80 9.75 -8.97 10.62
CA ASP A 80 9.58 -8.82 12.08
C ASP A 80 8.15 -8.49 12.53
N THR A 81 7.18 -8.62 11.61
CA THR A 81 5.74 -8.38 11.82
C THR A 81 5.34 -6.93 12.07
N THR A 82 6.27 -5.98 11.96
CA THR A 82 5.99 -4.55 12.17
C THR A 82 5.96 -3.77 10.86
N VAL A 83 5.23 -2.67 10.87
CA VAL A 83 5.36 -1.59 9.88
C VAL A 83 5.92 -0.37 10.58
N MET A 84 6.96 0.23 10.01
CA MET A 84 7.61 1.43 10.56
C MET A 84 7.49 2.59 9.57
N VAL A 85 7.21 3.79 10.09
CA VAL A 85 7.11 5.02 9.29
C VAL A 85 8.26 5.95 9.67
N TRP A 86 8.97 6.49 8.67
CA TRP A 86 10.24 7.18 8.85
C TRP A 86 10.19 8.61 8.31
N GLN A 87 10.83 9.53 9.03
CA GLN A 87 11.10 10.88 8.56
C GLN A 87 12.50 10.91 7.96
N ILE A 88 12.61 11.20 6.67
CA ILE A 88 13.88 11.30 5.96
C ILE A 88 14.32 12.77 5.92
N PRO A 89 15.51 13.12 6.45
CA PRO A 89 16.04 14.46 6.33
C PRO A 89 16.50 14.78 4.90
N ASP A 90 16.48 16.07 4.53
CA ASP A 90 16.98 16.55 3.24
C ASP A 90 18.50 16.44 3.11
N TYR A 91 19.21 16.45 4.25
CA TYR A 91 20.64 16.21 4.32
C TYR A 91 20.93 14.72 4.52
N THR A 92 22.11 14.26 4.10
CA THR A 92 22.55 12.90 4.40
C THR A 92 22.95 12.81 5.87
N PRO A 93 22.31 11.94 6.68
CA PRO A 93 22.61 11.86 8.10
C PRO A 93 24.04 11.31 8.33
N VAL A 94 24.62 11.63 9.49
CA VAL A 94 25.98 11.15 9.85
C VAL A 94 25.96 9.68 10.29
N ARG A 95 24.81 9.21 10.80
CA ARG A 95 24.60 7.85 11.28
C ARG A 95 23.33 7.27 10.65
N SER A 96 23.21 5.95 10.67
CA SER A 96 21.98 5.27 10.27
C SER A 96 20.79 5.76 11.08
N ILE A 97 19.63 5.84 10.44
CA ILE A 97 18.35 6.18 11.07
C ILE A 97 17.80 4.88 11.68
N THR A 98 17.69 4.82 13.00
CA THR A 98 17.23 3.62 13.73
C THR A 98 15.87 3.81 14.40
N GLU A 99 15.48 5.06 14.66
CA GLU A 99 14.23 5.40 15.34
C GLU A 99 13.17 5.81 14.31
N PRO A 100 12.07 5.06 14.17
CA PRO A 100 10.95 5.48 13.34
C PRO A 100 10.12 6.57 14.04
N ILE A 101 9.31 7.28 13.26
CA ILE A 101 8.30 8.22 13.78
C ILE A 101 7.20 7.45 14.53
N VAL A 102 6.77 6.33 13.94
CA VAL A 102 5.78 5.42 14.52
C VAL A 102 6.09 3.99 14.09
N THR A 103 5.93 3.08 15.04
CA THR A 103 5.89 1.62 14.82
C THR A 103 4.44 1.18 14.95
N LEU A 104 3.94 0.49 13.93
CA LEU A 104 2.60 -0.05 13.85
C LEU A 104 2.68 -1.56 14.09
N GLU A 105 2.06 -2.00 15.18
CA GLU A 105 2.07 -3.38 15.64
C GLU A 105 0.64 -3.91 15.63
N GLY A 106 0.41 -5.02 14.93
CA GLY A 106 -0.91 -5.63 14.82
C GLY A 106 -0.91 -6.95 14.04
N HIS A 107 -0.02 -7.07 13.06
CA HIS A 107 0.20 -8.34 12.37
C HIS A 107 0.91 -9.37 13.26
N SER A 108 0.48 -10.63 13.16
CA SER A 108 1.04 -11.77 13.89
C SER A 108 2.11 -12.54 13.11
N LYS A 109 2.25 -12.23 11.82
CA LYS A 109 3.25 -12.77 10.90
C LYS A 109 3.87 -11.64 10.09
N ARG A 110 4.90 -11.97 9.30
CA ARG A 110 5.59 -11.02 8.42
C ARG A 110 4.64 -10.15 7.60
N VAL A 111 4.98 -8.87 7.50
CA VAL A 111 4.26 -7.90 6.69
C VAL A 111 5.04 -7.67 5.42
N GLY A 112 4.40 -7.89 4.28
CA GLY A 112 5.09 -7.84 2.99
C GLY A 112 4.40 -7.04 1.90
N ILE A 113 3.30 -6.37 2.25
CA ILE A 113 2.56 -5.46 1.38
C ILE A 113 2.23 -4.23 2.20
N ILE A 114 2.63 -3.05 1.73
CA ILE A 114 2.17 -1.75 2.24
C ILE A 114 1.79 -0.83 1.09
N THR A 115 0.76 -0.03 1.28
CA THR A 115 0.37 0.99 0.30
C THR A 115 -0.33 2.15 0.98
N TRP A 116 0.13 3.37 0.71
CA TRP A 116 -0.51 4.57 1.20
C TRP A 116 -1.84 4.81 0.48
N HIS A 117 -2.80 5.40 1.20
CA HIS A 117 -4.04 5.84 0.61
C HIS A 117 -3.79 7.02 -0.35
N PRO A 118 -4.43 7.05 -1.55
CA PRO A 118 -4.13 8.04 -2.57
C PRO A 118 -4.63 9.46 -2.24
N SER A 119 -5.82 9.59 -1.63
CA SER A 119 -6.46 10.89 -1.38
C SER A 119 -6.53 11.31 0.10
N ALA A 120 -6.79 10.39 1.02
CA ALA A 120 -6.89 10.64 2.45
C ALA A 120 -5.53 10.79 3.16
N ARG A 121 -5.45 11.80 4.03
CA ARG A 121 -4.25 12.08 4.83
C ARG A 121 -3.95 10.95 5.82
N ASN A 122 -2.68 10.58 5.97
CA ASN A 122 -2.19 9.71 7.04
C ASN A 122 -2.79 8.28 7.07
N ILE A 123 -3.47 7.85 6.00
CA ILE A 123 -3.99 6.49 5.92
C ILE A 123 -2.96 5.59 5.23
N LEU A 124 -2.59 4.51 5.89
CA LEU A 124 -1.68 3.48 5.38
C LEU A 124 -2.36 2.13 5.48
N LEU A 125 -2.28 1.32 4.42
CA LEU A 125 -2.72 -0.07 4.44
C LEU A 125 -1.51 -0.99 4.55
N SER A 126 -1.62 -2.05 5.34
CA SER A 126 -0.68 -3.16 5.37
C SER A 126 -1.37 -4.50 5.26
N ALA A 127 -0.68 -5.49 4.69
CA ALA A 127 -1.13 -6.88 4.72
C ALA A 127 0.01 -7.86 5.02
N GLY A 128 -0.31 -8.83 5.85
CA GLY A 128 0.62 -9.81 6.38
C GLY A 128 0.41 -11.23 5.86
N SER A 129 1.36 -12.11 6.15
CA SER A 129 1.21 -13.57 5.92
C SER A 129 0.27 -14.24 6.92
N ASP A 130 -0.36 -13.46 7.81
CA ASP A 130 -1.50 -13.84 8.63
C ASP A 130 -2.84 -13.69 7.86
N ASN A 131 -2.78 -13.26 6.60
CA ASN A 131 -3.90 -13.03 5.70
C ASN A 131 -4.83 -11.89 6.17
N ALA A 132 -4.40 -11.11 7.15
CA ALA A 132 -5.10 -9.92 7.59
C ALA A 132 -4.70 -8.71 6.74
N ILE A 133 -5.64 -7.79 6.56
CA ILE A 133 -5.41 -6.45 6.04
C ILE A 133 -5.70 -5.46 7.15
N ILE A 134 -4.75 -4.59 7.49
CA ILE A 134 -4.94 -3.56 8.51
C ILE A 134 -4.80 -2.18 7.85
N ILE A 135 -5.76 -1.29 8.15
CA ILE A 135 -5.72 0.11 7.75
C ILE A 135 -5.46 0.97 8.98
N TRP A 136 -4.39 1.75 8.90
CA TRP A 136 -3.84 2.54 9.99
C TRP A 136 -4.07 4.02 9.78
N ASN A 137 -4.26 4.76 10.86
CA ASN A 137 -3.97 6.19 10.88
C ASN A 137 -2.57 6.38 11.45
N VAL A 138 -1.60 6.70 10.59
CA VAL A 138 -0.20 6.88 10.99
C VAL A 138 0.01 8.14 11.83
N GLY A 139 -0.93 9.10 11.80
CA GLY A 139 -0.88 10.30 12.63
C GLY A 139 -1.22 10.02 14.10
N THR A 140 -1.99 8.98 14.39
CA THR A 140 -2.32 8.55 15.76
C THR A 140 -1.62 7.25 16.16
N GLY A 141 -1.16 6.46 15.18
CA GLY A 141 -0.63 5.11 15.38
C GLY A 141 -1.70 4.05 15.66
N GLU A 142 -2.98 4.36 15.38
CA GLU A 142 -4.11 3.48 15.64
C GLU A 142 -4.40 2.58 14.42
N ALA A 143 -4.68 1.30 14.67
CA ALA A 143 -5.33 0.41 13.71
C ALA A 143 -6.82 0.75 13.68
N LEU A 144 -7.32 1.21 12.54
CA LEU A 144 -8.70 1.69 12.42
C LEU A 144 -9.63 0.65 11.81
N ILE A 145 -9.14 -0.17 10.89
CA ILE A 145 -9.88 -1.29 10.29
C ILE A 145 -8.96 -2.51 10.26
N SER A 146 -9.48 -3.66 10.65
CA SER A 146 -8.84 -4.97 10.48
C SER A 146 -9.78 -5.88 9.69
N LEU A 147 -9.29 -6.43 8.58
CA LEU A 147 -10.02 -7.35 7.71
C LEU A 147 -9.34 -8.72 7.79
N ASP A 148 -9.76 -9.53 8.76
CA ASP A 148 -9.06 -10.79 9.11
C ASP A 148 -9.72 -12.03 8.48
N GLU A 149 -10.99 -11.92 8.08
CA GLU A 149 -11.81 -13.05 7.64
C GLU A 149 -12.05 -13.11 6.13
N LEU A 150 -11.68 -12.06 5.38
CA LEU A 150 -11.97 -11.96 3.94
C LEU A 150 -11.08 -12.87 3.08
N HIS A 151 -9.90 -13.26 3.58
CA HIS A 151 -8.91 -14.04 2.85
C HIS A 151 -8.51 -15.29 3.62
N THR A 152 -8.68 -16.45 2.99
CA THR A 152 -8.38 -17.75 3.61
C THR A 152 -6.95 -18.24 3.34
N ASP A 153 -6.20 -17.57 2.48
CA ASP A 153 -4.83 -17.91 2.12
C ASP A 153 -4.03 -16.63 1.83
N LEU A 154 -2.74 -16.77 1.52
CA LEU A 154 -1.78 -15.69 1.35
C LEU A 154 -2.27 -14.65 0.34
N ILE A 155 -2.30 -13.39 0.77
CA ILE A 155 -2.54 -12.24 -0.09
C ILE A 155 -1.27 -11.95 -0.88
N TYR A 156 -1.39 -11.86 -2.19
CA TYR A 156 -0.27 -11.63 -3.11
C TYR A 156 -0.05 -10.15 -3.42
N ASN A 157 -1.12 -9.37 -3.50
CA ASN A 157 -1.07 -7.95 -3.83
C ASN A 157 -2.38 -7.27 -3.44
N ILE A 158 -2.28 -5.98 -3.11
CA ILE A 158 -3.39 -5.08 -2.80
C ILE A 158 -3.14 -3.78 -3.56
N CYS A 159 -4.19 -3.16 -4.08
CA CYS A 159 -4.12 -1.87 -4.75
C CYS A 159 -5.38 -1.04 -4.44
N TRP A 160 -5.20 0.22 -4.05
CA TRP A 160 -6.29 1.19 -3.94
C TRP A 160 -6.81 1.59 -5.33
N ASN A 161 -8.11 1.85 -5.44
CA ASN A 161 -8.64 2.58 -6.59
C ASN A 161 -8.28 4.08 -6.51
N TYR A 162 -8.66 4.86 -7.53
CA TYR A 162 -8.20 6.24 -7.70
C TYR A 162 -8.57 7.17 -6.53
N ASP A 163 -9.81 7.09 -6.02
CA ASP A 163 -10.31 7.89 -4.90
C ASP A 163 -10.03 7.26 -3.52
N GLY A 164 -9.56 6.02 -3.49
CA GLY A 164 -9.31 5.23 -2.28
C GLY A 164 -10.59 4.75 -1.57
N SER A 165 -11.73 4.71 -2.26
CA SER A 165 -12.96 4.14 -1.69
C SER A 165 -12.96 2.61 -1.66
N LEU A 166 -12.22 1.96 -2.56
CA LEU A 166 -12.15 0.51 -2.73
C LEU A 166 -10.71 0.02 -2.80
N ILE A 167 -10.51 -1.25 -2.44
CA ILE A 167 -9.26 -1.98 -2.68
C ILE A 167 -9.52 -3.20 -3.57
N THR A 168 -8.55 -3.53 -4.42
CA THR A 168 -8.50 -4.80 -5.13
C THR A 168 -7.42 -5.66 -4.53
N THR A 169 -7.69 -6.96 -4.41
CA THR A 169 -6.78 -7.92 -3.77
C THR A 169 -6.65 -9.17 -4.63
N THR A 170 -5.44 -9.74 -4.68
CA THR A 170 -5.20 -11.07 -5.24
C THR A 170 -4.78 -12.02 -4.14
N CYS A 171 -5.30 -13.24 -4.16
CA CYS A 171 -5.03 -14.24 -3.13
C CYS A 171 -4.64 -15.60 -3.73
N LYS A 172 -3.89 -16.37 -2.94
CA LYS A 172 -3.45 -17.73 -3.26
C LYS A 172 -4.61 -18.72 -3.40
N ASP A 173 -5.79 -18.38 -2.89
CA ASP A 173 -7.05 -19.08 -3.15
C ASP A 173 -7.57 -18.94 -4.59
N LYS A 174 -6.81 -18.24 -5.45
CA LYS A 174 -7.11 -17.93 -6.87
C LYS A 174 -8.27 -16.97 -7.08
N LYS A 175 -8.58 -16.13 -6.10
CA LYS A 175 -9.62 -15.12 -6.24
C LYS A 175 -9.02 -13.72 -6.36
N VAL A 176 -9.64 -12.91 -7.20
CA VAL A 176 -9.51 -11.45 -7.18
C VAL A 176 -10.76 -10.90 -6.52
N ARG A 177 -10.59 -10.04 -5.52
CA ARG A 177 -11.70 -9.39 -4.80
C ARG A 177 -11.57 -7.89 -4.88
N VAL A 178 -12.70 -7.23 -5.15
CA VAL A 178 -12.89 -5.81 -4.92
C VAL A 178 -13.63 -5.66 -3.60
N ILE A 179 -13.10 -4.84 -2.70
CA ILE A 179 -13.55 -4.75 -1.30
C ILE A 179 -13.78 -3.29 -0.94
N ASP A 180 -14.90 -3.01 -0.28
CA ASP A 180 -15.09 -1.77 0.47
C ASP A 180 -14.53 -1.99 1.89
N PRO A 181 -13.34 -1.46 2.21
CA PRO A 181 -12.69 -1.75 3.48
C PRO A 181 -13.46 -1.16 4.68
N ARG A 182 -14.19 -0.05 4.50
CA ARG A 182 -14.93 0.60 5.60
C ARG A 182 -16.18 -0.16 5.99
N LYS A 183 -16.76 -0.91 5.05
CA LYS A 183 -17.92 -1.78 5.29
C LYS A 183 -17.55 -3.23 5.61
N ASN A 184 -16.27 -3.59 5.47
CA ASN A 184 -15.81 -4.97 5.56
C ASN A 184 -16.59 -5.90 4.60
N GLU A 185 -16.80 -5.44 3.36
CA GLU A 185 -17.66 -6.10 2.38
C GLU A 185 -16.92 -6.34 1.06
N ILE A 186 -17.05 -7.55 0.51
CA ILE A 186 -16.60 -7.88 -0.84
C ILE A 186 -17.68 -7.42 -1.82
N VAL A 187 -17.40 -6.36 -2.58
CA VAL A 187 -18.36 -5.78 -3.54
C VAL A 187 -18.39 -6.56 -4.85
N ALA A 188 -17.26 -7.17 -5.25
CA ALA A 188 -17.16 -8.02 -6.43
C ALA A 188 -16.06 -9.06 -6.23
N GLU A 189 -16.26 -10.27 -6.75
CA GLU A 189 -15.29 -11.37 -6.67
C GLU A 189 -15.21 -12.13 -8.00
N LYS A 190 -13.98 -12.34 -8.49
CA LYS A 190 -13.70 -13.26 -9.59
C LYS A 190 -12.96 -14.48 -9.09
N CYS A 191 -13.63 -15.62 -9.18
CA CYS A 191 -13.00 -16.92 -9.00
C CYS A 191 -12.18 -17.28 -10.25
N THR A 192 -10.91 -17.63 -10.05
CA THR A 192 -10.00 -18.12 -11.10
C THR A 192 -9.90 -17.19 -12.31
N PRO A 193 -9.42 -15.94 -12.16
CA PRO A 193 -9.16 -15.06 -13.30
C PRO A 193 -8.06 -15.61 -14.22
N HIS A 194 -7.14 -16.40 -13.65
CA HIS A 194 -6.09 -17.11 -14.35
C HIS A 194 -6.06 -18.57 -13.87
N GLU A 195 -5.90 -19.54 -14.77
CA GLU A 195 -5.95 -20.96 -14.41
C GLU A 195 -4.71 -21.44 -13.63
N GLY A 196 -3.58 -20.77 -13.80
CA GLY A 196 -2.30 -21.11 -13.18
C GLY A 196 -2.29 -21.01 -11.66
N MET A 197 -1.29 -21.64 -11.04
CA MET A 197 -1.11 -21.67 -9.57
C MET A 197 -0.13 -20.60 -9.06
N ARG A 198 0.53 -19.87 -9.97
CA ARG A 198 1.56 -18.89 -9.63
C ARG A 198 0.95 -17.58 -9.14
N PRO A 199 1.70 -16.76 -8.39
CA PRO A 199 1.18 -15.49 -7.89
C PRO A 199 0.69 -14.59 -9.02
N MET A 200 -0.43 -13.92 -8.76
CA MET A 200 -1.02 -12.93 -9.66
C MET A 200 -0.99 -11.54 -9.03
N ARG A 201 -1.12 -10.51 -9.86
CA ARG A 201 -1.26 -9.10 -9.47
C ARG A 201 -2.56 -8.55 -10.03
N ALA A 202 -3.16 -7.60 -9.32
CA ALA A 202 -4.34 -6.88 -9.77
C ALA A 202 -4.22 -5.41 -9.39
N ILE A 203 -4.51 -4.53 -10.33
CA ILE A 203 -4.52 -3.09 -10.11
C ILE A 203 -5.79 -2.50 -10.70
N PHE A 204 -6.22 -1.35 -10.16
CA PHE A 204 -7.26 -0.57 -10.80
C PHE A 204 -6.70 0.23 -11.98
N THR A 205 -7.51 0.32 -13.02
CA THR A 205 -7.39 1.35 -14.06
C THR A 205 -8.12 2.62 -13.62
N ARG A 206 -7.94 3.74 -14.34
CA ARG A 206 -8.59 5.01 -14.02
C ARG A 206 -10.12 4.91 -14.05
N ASP A 207 -10.66 4.10 -14.96
CA ASP A 207 -12.10 3.94 -15.16
C ASP A 207 -12.75 2.94 -14.19
N GLY A 208 -11.96 2.35 -13.27
CA GLY A 208 -12.45 1.39 -12.28
C GLY A 208 -12.38 -0.08 -12.73
N ASN A 209 -12.00 -0.36 -13.98
CA ASN A 209 -11.71 -1.72 -14.44
C ASN A 209 -10.49 -2.29 -13.69
N ILE A 210 -10.42 -3.61 -13.58
CA ILE A 210 -9.31 -4.32 -12.94
C ILE A 210 -8.38 -4.87 -14.03
N PHE A 211 -7.10 -4.51 -13.98
CA PHE A 211 -6.06 -5.11 -14.81
C PHE A 211 -5.30 -6.15 -13.98
N THR A 212 -5.19 -7.38 -14.49
CA THR A 212 -4.53 -8.49 -13.82
C THR A 212 -3.35 -9.02 -14.63
N THR A 213 -2.32 -9.48 -13.92
CA THR A 213 -1.26 -10.30 -14.50
C THR A 213 -1.22 -11.63 -13.76
N GLY A 214 -1.19 -12.73 -14.50
CA GLY A 214 -1.13 -14.06 -13.93
C GLY A 214 -0.52 -15.06 -14.88
N PHE A 215 -0.94 -16.31 -14.75
CA PHE A 215 -0.39 -17.41 -15.53
C PHE A 215 -1.50 -18.34 -16.02
N THR A 216 -1.37 -18.83 -17.25
CA THR A 216 -2.20 -19.91 -17.79
C THR A 216 -1.89 -21.23 -17.08
N ARG A 217 -2.73 -22.24 -17.29
CA ARG A 217 -2.47 -23.61 -16.82
C ARG A 217 -1.14 -24.18 -17.32
N MET A 218 -0.70 -23.77 -18.50
CA MET A 218 0.58 -24.17 -19.09
C MET A 218 1.77 -23.31 -18.59
N SER A 219 1.55 -22.48 -17.57
CA SER A 219 2.55 -21.55 -17.00
C SER A 219 3.07 -20.51 -17.98
N GLN A 220 2.27 -20.11 -18.98
CA GLN A 220 2.53 -18.88 -19.74
C GLN A 220 2.02 -17.68 -18.95
N ARG A 221 2.71 -16.56 -19.00
CA ARG A 221 2.25 -15.29 -18.45
C ARG A 221 1.05 -14.78 -19.26
N GLU A 222 0.07 -14.26 -18.56
CA GLU A 222 -1.21 -13.83 -19.14
C GLU A 222 -1.65 -12.51 -18.51
N LEU A 223 -2.28 -11.67 -19.33
CA LEU A 223 -2.86 -10.38 -18.96
C LEU A 223 -4.37 -10.49 -19.05
N GLY A 224 -5.08 -9.96 -18.05
CA GLY A 224 -6.53 -9.87 -18.05
C GLY A 224 -6.99 -8.44 -17.79
N LEU A 225 -8.06 -8.01 -18.46
CA LEU A 225 -8.79 -6.79 -18.18
C LEU A 225 -10.24 -7.16 -17.84
N TRP A 226 -10.76 -6.65 -16.73
CA TRP A 226 -12.03 -7.10 -16.16
C TRP A 226 -12.89 -5.90 -15.73
N ASP A 227 -14.19 -5.96 -16.01
CA ASP A 227 -15.17 -5.04 -15.42
C ASP A 227 -15.65 -5.64 -14.08
N PRO A 228 -15.46 -4.96 -12.93
CA PRO A 228 -15.96 -5.47 -11.65
C PRO A 228 -17.51 -5.56 -11.59
N SER A 229 -18.23 -4.82 -12.43
CA SER A 229 -19.70 -4.88 -12.55
C SER A 229 -20.16 -6.17 -13.25
N ASN A 230 -19.33 -6.73 -14.13
CA ASN A 230 -19.56 -7.98 -14.83
C ASN A 230 -18.30 -8.85 -14.77
N PHE A 231 -18.00 -9.36 -13.58
CA PHE A 231 -16.70 -9.99 -13.31
C PHE A 231 -16.56 -11.40 -13.91
N ASP A 232 -17.63 -11.98 -14.45
CA ASP A 232 -17.65 -13.36 -14.95
C ASP A 232 -16.81 -13.55 -16.21
N GLU A 233 -16.80 -12.58 -17.13
CA GLU A 233 -16.06 -12.67 -18.39
C GLU A 233 -15.01 -11.55 -18.49
N PRO A 234 -13.80 -11.84 -19.02
CA PRO A 234 -12.81 -10.80 -19.26
C PRO A 234 -13.23 -9.89 -20.41
N ILE A 235 -12.96 -8.59 -20.27
CA ILE A 235 -13.02 -7.63 -21.40
C ILE A 235 -11.95 -8.02 -22.43
N ALA A 236 -10.75 -8.31 -21.95
CA ALA A 236 -9.63 -8.77 -22.76
C ALA A 236 -8.79 -9.78 -21.97
N LEU A 237 -8.32 -10.82 -22.65
CA LEU A 237 -7.40 -11.81 -22.09
C LEU A 237 -6.31 -12.07 -23.14
N GLN A 238 -5.04 -11.86 -22.75
CA GLN A 238 -3.90 -11.93 -23.68
C GLN A 238 -2.76 -12.75 -23.09
N GLU A 239 -2.38 -13.82 -23.78
CA GLU A 239 -1.17 -14.58 -23.47
C GLU A 239 0.10 -13.83 -23.90
N MET A 240 1.19 -14.01 -23.16
CA MET A 240 2.47 -13.37 -23.43
C MET A 240 3.58 -14.37 -23.76
N ASP A 241 4.29 -14.89 -22.75
CA ASP A 241 5.44 -15.78 -22.90
C ASP A 241 5.52 -16.79 -21.77
N THR A 242 6.49 -17.70 -21.82
CA THR A 242 6.66 -18.80 -20.85
C THR A 242 7.63 -18.47 -19.71
N SER A 243 7.89 -17.19 -19.43
CA SER A 243 8.81 -16.79 -18.35
C SER A 243 8.21 -17.07 -16.98
N ASN A 244 9.07 -17.36 -16.01
CA ASN A 244 8.65 -17.75 -14.67
C ASN A 244 8.37 -16.57 -13.72
N GLY A 245 8.87 -15.37 -14.03
CA GLY A 245 8.80 -14.21 -13.15
C GLY A 245 7.40 -13.63 -13.07
N VAL A 246 6.93 -13.34 -11.85
CA VAL A 246 5.69 -12.61 -11.61
C VAL A 246 5.82 -11.21 -12.22
N LEU A 247 4.88 -10.82 -13.07
CA LEU A 247 4.85 -9.48 -13.65
C LEU A 247 4.31 -8.49 -12.62
N LEU A 248 5.01 -7.37 -12.47
CA LEU A 248 4.55 -6.23 -11.69
C LEU A 248 3.95 -5.21 -12.66
N PRO A 249 2.64 -4.93 -12.57
CA PRO A 249 2.02 -3.89 -13.36
C PRO A 249 2.22 -2.51 -12.72
N PHE A 250 2.80 -1.59 -13.46
CA PHE A 250 2.90 -0.17 -13.13
C PHE A 250 1.99 0.60 -14.07
N TYR A 251 0.87 1.10 -13.57
CA TYR A 251 -0.11 1.81 -14.39
C TYR A 251 0.02 3.32 -14.22
N ASP A 252 0.02 3.99 -15.35
CA ASP A 252 -0.05 5.44 -15.47
C ASP A 252 -1.49 5.85 -15.82
N PRO A 253 -2.27 6.42 -14.88
CA PRO A 253 -3.64 6.83 -15.11
C PRO A 253 -3.76 8.06 -16.03
N ASP A 254 -2.68 8.82 -16.24
CA ASP A 254 -2.75 10.03 -17.07
C ASP A 254 -2.65 9.69 -18.56
N SER A 255 -1.82 8.69 -18.91
CA SER A 255 -1.66 8.23 -20.30
C SER A 255 -2.42 6.93 -20.59
N SER A 256 -3.07 6.33 -19.59
CA SER A 256 -3.63 4.97 -19.65
C SER A 256 -2.63 3.89 -20.14
N ILE A 257 -1.37 4.03 -19.74
CA ILE A 257 -0.30 3.08 -20.11
C ILE A 257 0.00 2.17 -18.92
N VAL A 258 0.02 0.86 -19.15
CA VAL A 258 0.52 -0.12 -18.19
C VAL A 258 1.88 -0.65 -18.62
N TYR A 259 2.85 -0.57 -17.71
CA TYR A 259 4.20 -1.11 -17.89
C TYR A 259 4.34 -2.40 -17.08
N LEU A 260 4.90 -3.42 -17.70
CA LEU A 260 5.04 -4.76 -17.14
C LEU A 260 6.51 -5.16 -17.07
N CYS A 261 6.94 -5.53 -15.87
CA CYS A 261 8.26 -6.11 -15.68
C CYS A 261 8.26 -7.09 -14.49
N GLY A 262 8.99 -8.20 -14.59
CA GLY A 262 9.13 -9.17 -13.51
C GLY A 262 10.57 -9.29 -13.03
N LYS A 263 10.76 -9.68 -11.77
CA LYS A 263 12.11 -10.03 -11.27
C LYS A 263 12.69 -11.18 -12.10
N GLY A 264 13.92 -11.00 -12.56
CA GLY A 264 14.60 -11.91 -13.50
C GLY A 264 14.46 -11.53 -14.97
N ASP A 265 13.49 -10.68 -15.34
CA ASP A 265 13.35 -10.21 -16.72
C ASP A 265 14.42 -9.17 -17.06
N SER A 266 14.81 -9.12 -18.34
CA SER A 266 15.70 -8.08 -18.85
C SER A 266 14.95 -7.01 -19.67
N SER A 267 13.63 -7.09 -19.75
CA SER A 267 12.76 -6.22 -20.55
C SER A 267 11.63 -5.58 -19.75
N ILE A 268 11.19 -4.41 -20.20
CA ILE A 268 9.96 -3.74 -19.73
C ILE A 268 9.03 -3.64 -20.93
N ARG A 269 7.88 -4.29 -20.87
CA ARG A 269 6.84 -4.23 -21.93
C ARG A 269 5.79 -3.23 -21.53
N TYR A 270 5.18 -2.54 -22.48
CA TYR A 270 4.15 -1.57 -22.16
C TYR A 270 3.01 -1.57 -23.18
N PHE A 271 1.83 -1.31 -22.65
CA PHE A 271 0.55 -1.42 -23.33
C PHE A 271 -0.30 -0.19 -23.04
N GLU A 272 -1.08 0.23 -24.01
CA GLU A 272 -2.11 1.25 -23.84
C GLU A 272 -3.45 0.57 -23.59
N ILE A 273 -4.20 1.05 -22.60
CA ILE A 273 -5.55 0.56 -22.30
C ILE A 273 -6.55 1.59 -22.82
N THR A 274 -7.44 1.14 -23.71
CA THR A 274 -8.45 1.98 -24.38
C THR A 274 -9.81 1.26 -24.39
N ASP A 275 -10.87 2.00 -24.72
CA ASP A 275 -12.22 1.44 -24.89
C ASP A 275 -12.44 0.75 -26.25
N GLU A 276 -11.44 0.75 -27.13
CA GLU A 276 -11.51 0.11 -28.44
C GLU A 276 -10.85 -1.28 -28.43
N ALA A 277 -11.57 -2.30 -28.91
CA ALA A 277 -11.04 -3.66 -29.05
C ALA A 277 -9.72 -3.68 -29.86
N PRO A 278 -8.67 -4.44 -29.42
CA PRO A 278 -8.66 -5.44 -28.35
C PRO A 278 -8.51 -4.91 -26.91
N TYR A 279 -8.77 -3.63 -26.66
CA TYR A 279 -8.75 -2.91 -25.38
C TYR A 279 -7.35 -2.73 -24.78
N VAL A 280 -6.53 -3.79 -24.76
CA VAL A 280 -5.14 -3.76 -24.30
C VAL A 280 -4.22 -3.83 -25.53
N HIS A 281 -3.67 -2.69 -25.91
CA HIS A 281 -2.85 -2.54 -27.12
C HIS A 281 -1.38 -2.58 -26.78
N TYR A 282 -0.65 -3.56 -27.34
CA TYR A 282 0.81 -3.60 -27.19
C TYR A 282 1.45 -2.40 -27.91
N LEU A 283 2.20 -1.60 -27.16
CA LEU A 283 2.95 -0.47 -27.73
C LEU A 283 4.33 -0.93 -28.18
N ASN A 284 5.20 -1.25 -27.21
CA ASN A 284 6.59 -1.65 -27.49
C ASN A 284 7.25 -2.28 -26.25
N THR A 285 8.51 -2.68 -26.39
CA THR A 285 9.32 -3.30 -25.34
C THR A 285 10.68 -2.62 -25.23
N PHE A 286 11.02 -2.13 -24.04
CA PHE A 286 12.41 -1.82 -23.70
C PHE A 286 13.15 -3.12 -23.39
N SER A 287 14.31 -3.35 -24.01
CA SER A 287 15.12 -4.55 -23.80
C SER A 287 16.53 -4.20 -23.36
N SER A 288 17.07 -5.00 -22.44
CA SER A 288 18.46 -4.90 -21.97
C SER A 288 19.07 -6.29 -21.80
N LYS A 289 20.38 -6.35 -21.55
CA LYS A 289 21.11 -7.62 -21.37
C LYS A 289 21.08 -8.15 -19.94
N GLU A 290 20.85 -7.26 -18.97
CA GLU A 290 20.97 -7.59 -17.56
C GLU A 290 19.57 -7.80 -16.94
N PRO A 291 19.37 -8.88 -16.16
CA PRO A 291 18.09 -9.14 -15.51
C PRO A 291 17.86 -8.20 -14.32
N GLN A 292 16.61 -7.78 -14.11
CA GLN A 292 16.23 -6.94 -12.97
C GLN A 292 16.09 -7.74 -11.67
N ARG A 293 16.55 -7.18 -10.57
CA ARG A 293 16.33 -7.66 -9.18
C ARG A 293 15.14 -6.98 -8.51
N GLY A 294 14.71 -5.86 -9.06
CA GLY A 294 13.66 -4.99 -8.54
C GLY A 294 13.49 -3.78 -9.45
N MET A 295 12.46 -2.99 -9.20
CA MET A 295 12.10 -1.88 -10.09
C MET A 295 11.42 -0.76 -9.29
N GLY A 296 11.93 0.46 -9.38
CA GLY A 296 11.22 1.64 -8.89
C GLY A 296 10.51 2.35 -10.03
N PHE A 297 9.43 3.08 -9.73
CA PHE A 297 8.68 3.86 -10.70
C PHE A 297 8.47 5.29 -10.18
N MET A 298 8.94 6.27 -10.95
CA MET A 298 8.90 7.68 -10.57
C MET A 298 7.47 8.25 -10.65
N PRO A 299 6.95 8.87 -9.59
CA PRO A 299 5.72 9.64 -9.64
C PRO A 299 5.80 10.78 -10.66
N LYS A 300 4.65 11.16 -11.24
CA LYS A 300 4.53 12.20 -12.27
C LYS A 300 5.25 13.50 -11.94
N ARG A 301 5.17 13.93 -10.68
CA ARG A 301 5.82 15.15 -10.16
C ARG A 301 7.35 15.16 -10.30
N GLY A 302 8.00 14.01 -10.47
CA GLY A 302 9.46 13.88 -10.59
C GLY A 302 9.98 13.68 -12.02
N LEU A 303 9.09 13.72 -13.02
CA LEU A 303 9.43 13.58 -14.43
C LEU A 303 9.94 14.89 -15.02
N ASP A 304 10.79 14.78 -16.04
CA ASP A 304 11.29 15.91 -16.81
C ASP A 304 10.36 16.20 -17.99
N VAL A 305 9.31 17.00 -17.73
CA VAL A 305 8.29 17.38 -18.72
C VAL A 305 8.87 18.13 -19.92
N SER A 306 10.01 18.82 -19.74
CA SER A 306 10.69 19.54 -20.83
C SER A 306 11.24 18.61 -21.91
N LYS A 307 11.51 17.35 -21.54
CA LYS A 307 12.05 16.32 -22.45
C LYS A 307 10.99 15.33 -22.91
N CYS A 308 9.70 15.61 -22.69
CA CYS A 308 8.61 14.69 -23.02
C CYS A 308 8.78 13.31 -22.35
N GLU A 309 9.37 13.27 -21.15
CA GLU A 309 9.44 12.07 -20.32
C GLU A 309 8.06 11.76 -19.70
N ILE A 310 7.52 10.59 -19.99
CA ILE A 310 6.20 10.15 -19.49
C ILE A 310 6.30 9.15 -18.33
N ALA A 311 7.45 8.49 -18.19
CA ALA A 311 7.75 7.59 -17.08
C ALA A 311 9.27 7.47 -16.88
N ARG A 312 9.69 7.25 -15.63
CA ARG A 312 11.08 6.94 -15.27
C ARG A 312 11.12 5.71 -14.37
N PHE A 313 11.81 4.67 -14.83
CA PHE A 313 12.05 3.46 -14.06
C PHE A 313 13.40 3.53 -13.35
N TYR A 314 13.51 2.94 -12.17
CA TYR A 314 14.74 2.78 -11.41
C TYR A 314 15.03 1.29 -11.29
N LYS A 315 15.66 0.73 -12.33
CA LYS A 315 15.94 -0.69 -12.45
C LYS A 315 17.04 -1.10 -11.49
N LEU A 316 16.73 -2.05 -10.60
CA LEU A 316 17.72 -2.64 -9.71
C LEU A 316 18.41 -3.81 -10.41
N HIS A 317 19.72 -3.79 -10.36
CA HIS A 317 20.59 -4.91 -10.70
C HIS A 317 21.18 -5.49 -9.41
N GLU A 318 22.16 -6.38 -9.50
CA GLU A 318 22.78 -6.95 -8.29
C GLU A 318 23.53 -5.90 -7.46
N ARG A 319 24.25 -4.98 -8.12
CA ARG A 319 25.11 -3.98 -7.45
C ARG A 319 24.89 -2.52 -7.87
N LYS A 320 23.84 -2.23 -8.62
CA LYS A 320 23.56 -0.88 -9.14
C LYS A 320 22.07 -0.63 -9.29
N CYS A 321 21.71 0.65 -9.31
CA CYS A 321 20.40 1.14 -9.71
C CYS A 321 20.56 2.01 -10.98
N GLU A 322 19.83 1.65 -12.03
CA GLU A 322 19.88 2.27 -13.34
C GLU A 322 18.55 2.97 -13.65
N PRO A 323 18.55 4.31 -13.79
CA PRO A 323 17.39 5.02 -14.31
C PRO A 323 17.17 4.70 -15.80
N ILE A 324 15.93 4.35 -16.16
CA ILE A 324 15.48 4.15 -17.54
C ILE A 324 14.37 5.16 -17.81
N VAL A 325 14.56 5.98 -18.83
CA VAL A 325 13.66 7.08 -19.19
C VAL A 325 12.76 6.61 -20.35
N MET A 326 11.45 6.78 -20.19
CA MET A 326 10.45 6.52 -21.23
C MET A 326 10.00 7.85 -21.81
N THR A 327 10.22 8.06 -23.11
CA THR A 327 10.05 9.36 -23.76
C THR A 327 9.12 9.26 -24.96
N VAL A 328 8.19 10.21 -25.07
CA VAL A 328 7.43 10.42 -26.30
C VAL A 328 8.24 11.36 -27.20
N PRO A 329 8.67 10.93 -28.40
CA PRO A 329 9.57 11.73 -29.24
C PRO A 329 8.84 12.88 -29.94
N ARG A 330 8.57 13.97 -29.21
CA ARG A 330 8.07 15.24 -29.76
C ARG A 330 9.24 16.16 -30.11
N LYS A 331 9.06 16.98 -31.15
CA LYS A 331 10.02 18.02 -31.58
C LYS A 331 9.45 19.40 -31.26
N SER A 332 9.24 19.68 -29.98
CA SER A 332 8.66 20.93 -29.51
C SER A 332 9.29 21.31 -28.18
N ASP A 333 9.63 22.60 -28.04
CA ASP A 333 10.09 23.20 -26.79
C ASP A 333 8.92 23.69 -25.92
N LEU A 334 7.69 23.69 -26.48
CA LEU A 334 6.47 24.02 -25.75
C LEU A 334 6.04 22.88 -24.84
N PHE A 335 5.44 23.22 -23.70
CA PHE A 335 4.79 22.26 -22.83
C PHE A 335 3.71 21.46 -23.59
N GLN A 336 3.70 20.14 -23.44
CA GLN A 336 2.79 19.23 -24.14
C GLN A 336 1.59 18.90 -23.24
N ASP A 337 0.53 19.72 -23.30
CA ASP A 337 -0.66 19.54 -22.45
C ASP A 337 -1.37 18.20 -22.66
N ASP A 338 -1.29 17.64 -23.87
CA ASP A 338 -1.85 16.35 -24.22
C ASP A 338 -1.14 15.17 -23.55
N LEU A 339 0.15 15.32 -23.21
CA LEU A 339 0.94 14.30 -22.51
C LEU A 339 0.89 14.45 -20.99
N TYR A 340 0.54 15.65 -20.51
CA TYR A 340 0.62 16.02 -19.10
C TYR A 340 -0.68 16.69 -18.66
N PRO A 341 -1.81 15.94 -18.58
CA PRO A 341 -2.99 16.44 -17.90
C PRO A 341 -2.69 16.71 -16.42
N ASP A 342 -3.58 17.41 -15.75
CA ASP A 342 -3.44 17.65 -14.32
C ASP A 342 -3.43 16.31 -13.57
N THR A 343 -2.45 16.14 -12.68
CA THR A 343 -2.11 14.86 -12.05
C THR A 343 -2.17 14.99 -10.52
N PRO A 344 -2.33 13.90 -9.74
CA PRO A 344 -2.38 13.98 -8.28
C PRO A 344 -1.18 14.72 -7.65
N GLY A 345 -1.51 15.72 -6.82
CA GLY A 345 -0.55 16.56 -6.10
C GLY A 345 -0.08 15.98 -4.77
N LEU A 346 0.53 16.84 -3.96
CA LEU A 346 1.02 16.52 -2.61
C LEU A 346 -0.03 16.77 -1.52
N GLU A 347 -1.04 17.58 -1.77
CA GLU A 347 -2.04 17.87 -0.73
C GLU A 347 -3.11 16.77 -0.76
N PRO A 348 -3.44 16.17 0.40
CA PRO A 348 -4.52 15.21 0.50
C PRO A 348 -5.86 15.90 0.23
N ALA A 349 -6.81 15.16 -0.34
CA ALA A 349 -8.14 15.69 -0.64
C ALA A 349 -9.05 15.72 0.59
N ILE A 350 -8.86 14.77 1.51
CA ILE A 350 -9.68 14.60 2.72
C ILE A 350 -8.80 14.20 3.90
N GLU A 351 -9.26 14.52 5.10
CA GLU A 351 -8.63 14.05 6.33
C GLU A 351 -9.00 12.60 6.63
N ALA A 352 -8.22 11.95 7.50
CA ALA A 352 -8.45 10.55 7.86
C ALA A 352 -9.88 10.36 8.41
N GLU A 353 -10.28 11.19 9.38
CA GLU A 353 -11.57 11.13 10.04
C GLU A 353 -12.75 11.29 9.07
N GLU A 354 -12.59 12.13 8.03
CA GLU A 354 -13.59 12.34 7.00
C GLU A 354 -13.76 11.09 6.14
N TRP A 355 -12.66 10.45 5.73
CA TRP A 355 -12.71 9.19 4.99
C TRP A 355 -13.38 8.07 5.79
N PHE A 356 -13.05 7.94 7.09
CA PHE A 356 -13.70 6.98 8.00
C PHE A 356 -15.18 7.28 8.22
N SER A 357 -15.60 8.54 8.14
CA SER A 357 -17.01 8.92 8.18
C SER A 357 -17.79 8.55 6.90
N GLY A 358 -17.11 7.99 5.90
CA GLY A 358 -17.70 7.53 4.64
C GLY A 358 -17.57 8.51 3.48
N GLN A 359 -16.81 9.60 3.64
CA GLN A 359 -16.56 10.54 2.54
C GLN A 359 -15.54 9.97 1.55
N ASN A 360 -15.74 10.27 0.27
CA ASN A 360 -14.83 9.92 -0.82
C ASN A 360 -14.45 11.21 -1.54
N ALA A 361 -13.19 11.31 -1.94
CA ALA A 361 -12.72 12.42 -2.76
C ALA A 361 -11.61 11.94 -3.68
N ASP A 362 -11.69 12.38 -4.94
CA ASP A 362 -10.59 12.22 -5.88
C ASP A 362 -9.35 13.00 -5.40
N PRO A 363 -8.13 12.53 -5.71
CA PRO A 363 -6.91 13.27 -5.38
C PRO A 363 -6.92 14.70 -5.94
N LEU A 364 -6.40 15.65 -5.18
CA LEU A 364 -6.28 17.04 -5.64
C LEU A 364 -5.25 17.14 -6.76
N LEU A 365 -5.70 17.57 -7.93
CA LEU A 365 -4.87 17.63 -9.12
C LEU A 365 -4.02 18.90 -9.17
N VAL A 366 -2.82 18.79 -9.73
CA VAL A 366 -1.88 19.89 -9.97
C VAL A 366 -1.36 19.82 -11.40
N SER A 367 -1.11 20.99 -11.99
CA SER A 367 -0.48 21.07 -13.30
C SER A 367 1.04 20.88 -13.18
N LEU A 368 1.64 20.14 -14.12
CA LEU A 368 3.09 19.94 -14.18
C LEU A 368 3.83 21.05 -14.95
N ARG A 369 3.11 22.08 -15.44
CA ARG A 369 3.69 23.20 -16.22
C ARG A 369 4.78 23.95 -15.46
N ASP A 370 4.59 24.15 -14.16
CA ASP A 370 5.52 24.88 -13.30
C ASP A 370 6.68 23.99 -12.80
N GLY A 371 6.72 22.73 -13.23
CA GLY A 371 7.69 21.73 -12.78
C GLY A 371 7.43 21.27 -11.34
N TYR A 372 8.46 20.68 -10.71
CA TYR A 372 8.34 20.19 -9.34
C TYR A 372 8.30 21.34 -8.34
N VAL A 373 7.13 21.51 -7.70
CA VAL A 373 6.96 22.42 -6.55
C VAL A 373 7.13 21.60 -5.26
N PRO A 374 8.23 21.78 -4.52
CA PRO A 374 8.40 21.08 -3.24
C PRO A 374 7.34 21.56 -2.24
N ALA A 375 6.74 20.63 -1.50
CA ALA A 375 5.93 20.99 -0.35
C ALA A 375 6.80 21.75 0.67
N LYS A 376 6.17 22.70 1.40
CA LYS A 376 6.81 23.29 2.58
C LYS A 376 7.15 22.14 3.52
N ASN A 377 8.42 22.04 3.97
CA ASN A 377 8.86 20.99 4.89
C ASN A 377 7.95 20.95 6.13
N ARG A 378 7.01 20.00 6.14
CA ARG A 378 6.12 19.72 7.27
C ARG A 378 6.73 18.53 7.99
N GLU A 379 7.29 18.77 9.18
CA GLU A 379 7.64 17.67 10.09
C GLU A 379 6.38 16.83 10.33
N PHE A 380 6.48 15.53 10.08
CA PHE A 380 5.39 14.62 10.39
C PHE A 380 5.32 14.45 11.91
N LYS A 381 4.18 14.78 12.51
CA LYS A 381 3.96 14.68 13.97
C LYS A 381 2.93 13.61 14.24
N VAL A 382 3.29 12.67 15.12
CA VAL A 382 2.37 11.66 15.65
C VAL A 382 1.78 12.21 16.94
N THR A 383 0.45 12.31 16.99
CA THR A 383 -0.29 12.69 18.18
C THR A 383 -1.04 11.45 18.66
N LYS A 384 -0.42 10.66 19.55
CA LYS A 384 -1.12 9.56 20.21
C LYS A 384 -2.20 10.15 21.11
N LYS A 385 -3.46 9.74 20.93
CA LYS A 385 -4.55 10.13 21.86
C LYS A 385 -4.22 9.52 23.23
N ASN A 386 -4.00 10.35 24.25
CA ASN A 386 -3.89 9.84 25.61
C ASN A 386 -5.27 9.41 26.10
N ILE A 387 -5.39 8.19 26.61
CA ILE A 387 -6.63 7.66 27.21
C ILE A 387 -7.11 8.53 28.41
N LEU A 388 -6.23 9.37 28.96
CA LEU A 388 -6.50 10.30 30.07
C LEU A 388 -7.07 11.67 29.63
N ASP A 389 -7.06 12.01 28.34
CA ASP A 389 -7.55 13.32 27.86
C ASP A 389 -9.08 13.40 27.73
N ASN A 390 -9.80 12.31 28.01
CA ASN A 390 -11.27 12.29 28.17
C ASN A 390 -11.75 12.82 29.54
N LYS A 391 -11.00 13.72 30.18
CA LYS A 391 -11.42 14.36 31.41
C LYS A 391 -12.19 15.65 31.08
N PRO A 392 -13.47 15.79 31.47
CA PRO A 392 -14.16 17.05 31.29
C PRO A 392 -13.43 18.15 32.07
N PRO A 393 -13.40 19.40 31.58
CA PRO A 393 -12.77 20.50 32.29
C PRO A 393 -13.44 20.66 33.66
N THR A 394 -12.61 20.77 34.69
CA THR A 394 -13.07 21.14 36.04
C THR A 394 -13.49 22.63 36.00
N GLY A 395 -14.78 22.90 36.15
CA GLY A 395 -15.34 24.27 36.11
C GLY A 395 -15.11 25.08 37.40
N PRO A 396 -15.70 26.29 37.57
CA PRO A 396 -16.44 27.11 36.60
C PRO A 396 -16.00 28.59 36.50
N ARG A 397 -16.30 29.25 35.38
CA ARG A 397 -16.68 30.68 35.36
C ARG A 397 -18.05 30.82 34.70
N ARG A 398 -18.94 31.49 35.43
CA ARG A 398 -20.36 31.73 35.12
C ARG A 398 -20.54 32.63 33.90
N SER A 399 -21.45 32.27 33.00
CA SER A 399 -22.62 33.12 32.65
C SER A 399 -23.56 32.40 31.67
N PHE A 400 -24.85 32.53 31.96
CA PHE A 400 -26.07 32.10 31.27
C PHE A 400 -26.06 32.05 29.74
N SER A 401 -26.64 31.00 29.16
CA SER A 401 -27.79 31.08 28.24
C SER A 401 -28.35 29.68 27.92
N SER A 402 -29.67 29.60 27.87
CA SER A 402 -30.54 28.46 27.61
C SER A 402 -30.59 28.04 26.14
N CYS A 403 -30.56 26.73 25.85
CA CYS A 403 -31.63 25.98 25.17
C CYS A 403 -31.20 24.52 24.90
N ASP A 404 -32.22 23.70 24.71
CA ASP A 404 -32.32 22.27 24.91
C ASP A 404 -31.99 21.45 23.65
N SER A 405 -31.28 20.32 23.80
CA SER A 405 -31.34 19.18 22.87
C SER A 405 -30.76 17.94 23.55
N GLY A 406 -31.63 16.98 23.86
CA GLY A 406 -31.37 15.82 24.68
C GLY A 406 -30.30 14.88 24.14
N PHE A 407 -29.24 14.73 24.93
CA PHE A 407 -28.48 13.49 25.03
C PHE A 407 -28.63 13.01 26.48
N SER A 408 -29.24 11.85 26.68
CA SER A 408 -29.27 11.16 27.96
C SER A 408 -27.82 10.90 28.39
N ARG A 409 -27.32 11.74 29.31
CA ARG A 409 -26.03 11.54 29.95
C ARG A 409 -26.14 10.31 30.85
N ILE A 410 -25.60 9.18 30.40
CA ILE A 410 -25.41 8.01 31.23
C ILE A 410 -24.53 8.44 32.41
N THR A 411 -25.07 8.34 33.62
CA THR A 411 -24.35 8.73 34.83
C THR A 411 -23.40 7.63 35.26
N LEU A 412 -22.42 7.97 36.11
CA LEU A 412 -21.52 6.98 36.71
C LEU A 412 -22.32 5.92 37.47
N GLU A 413 -23.43 6.32 38.11
CA GLU A 413 -24.32 5.40 38.80
C GLU A 413 -24.97 4.38 37.85
N ASP A 414 -25.42 4.83 36.67
CA ASP A 414 -26.02 3.93 35.66
C ASP A 414 -25.01 2.89 35.18
N LEU A 415 -23.76 3.29 34.91
CA LEU A 415 -22.69 2.36 34.49
C LEU A 415 -22.33 1.37 35.59
N MET A 416 -22.33 1.80 36.86
CA MET A 416 -22.07 0.92 37.99
C MET A 416 -23.19 -0.12 38.16
N GLU A 417 -24.43 0.27 37.93
CA GLU A 417 -25.57 -0.64 37.99
C GLU A 417 -25.58 -1.63 36.83
N GLU A 418 -25.23 -1.17 35.63
CA GLU A 418 -25.07 -2.02 34.45
C GLU A 418 -23.94 -3.05 34.65
N ILE A 419 -22.77 -2.63 35.13
CA ILE A 419 -21.65 -3.54 35.47
C ILE A 419 -22.06 -4.57 36.52
N LYS A 420 -22.84 -4.16 37.52
CA LYS A 420 -23.35 -5.08 38.55
C LYS A 420 -24.32 -6.10 37.94
N SER A 421 -25.17 -5.68 37.02
CA SER A 421 -26.12 -6.57 36.34
C SER A 421 -25.40 -7.59 35.44
N LEU A 422 -24.39 -7.14 34.69
CA LEU A 422 -23.58 -8.00 33.81
C LEU A 422 -22.80 -9.03 34.62
N ARG A 423 -22.24 -8.64 35.78
CA ARG A 423 -21.57 -9.58 36.69
C ARG A 423 -22.51 -10.67 37.19
N ALA A 424 -23.76 -10.32 37.51
CA ALA A 424 -24.76 -11.31 37.94
C ALA A 424 -25.13 -12.29 36.81
N ILE A 425 -25.20 -11.81 35.56
CA ILE A 425 -25.45 -12.65 34.38
C ILE A 425 -24.30 -13.63 34.18
N VAL A 426 -23.05 -13.17 34.24
CA VAL A 426 -21.86 -14.02 34.12
C VAL A 426 -21.86 -15.10 35.19
N GLU A 427 -22.10 -14.73 36.45
CA GLU A 427 -22.14 -15.71 37.55
C GLU A 427 -23.26 -16.75 37.37
N SER A 428 -24.41 -16.34 36.81
CA SER A 428 -25.48 -17.27 36.46
C SER A 428 -25.10 -18.20 35.30
N GLN A 429 -24.36 -17.71 34.31
CA GLN A 429 -23.90 -18.50 33.19
C GLN A 429 -22.83 -19.51 33.62
N ASP A 430 -21.89 -19.11 34.48
CA ASP A 430 -20.87 -20.01 35.04
C ASP A 430 -21.50 -21.17 35.83
N LYS A 431 -22.53 -20.89 36.64
CA LYS A 431 -23.29 -21.96 37.34
C LYS A 431 -23.98 -22.91 36.36
N ARG A 432 -24.50 -22.39 35.25
CA ARG A 432 -25.14 -23.20 34.21
C ARG A 432 -24.12 -24.06 33.46
N ILE A 433 -22.96 -23.51 33.12
CA ILE A 433 -21.85 -24.24 32.49
C ILE A 433 -21.40 -25.37 33.41
N SER A 434 -21.16 -25.08 34.69
CA SER A 434 -20.75 -26.11 35.67
C SER A 434 -21.80 -27.23 35.82
N ASN A 435 -23.09 -26.91 35.80
CA ASN A 435 -24.15 -27.93 35.82
C ASN A 435 -24.14 -28.80 34.54
N LEU A 436 -23.92 -28.20 33.38
CA LEU A 436 -23.83 -28.94 32.11
C LEU A 436 -22.58 -29.84 32.08
N GLU A 437 -21.45 -29.38 32.60
CA GLU A 437 -20.23 -30.17 32.74
C GLU A 437 -20.43 -31.37 33.68
N ASN A 438 -21.15 -31.19 34.79
CA ASN A 438 -21.51 -32.29 35.68
C ASN A 438 -22.44 -33.31 35.01
N GLN A 439 -23.40 -32.86 34.20
CA GLN A 439 -24.26 -33.74 33.40
C GLN A 439 -23.48 -34.50 32.32
N LEU A 440 -22.52 -33.82 31.67
CA LEU A 440 -21.62 -34.44 30.70
C LEU A 440 -20.76 -35.54 31.36
N HIS A 441 -20.22 -35.29 32.54
CA HIS A 441 -19.47 -36.28 33.32
C HIS A 441 -20.33 -37.48 33.75
N ALA A 442 -21.61 -37.26 34.10
CA ALA A 442 -22.54 -38.34 34.42
C ALA A 442 -22.85 -39.24 33.21
N LEU A 443 -22.97 -38.65 32.01
CA LEU A 443 -23.17 -39.39 30.76
C LEU A 443 -21.90 -40.14 30.33
N SER A 444 -20.72 -39.54 30.51
CA SER A 444 -19.42 -40.16 30.23
C SER A 444 -19.11 -41.37 31.11
N ASN A 445 -19.65 -41.44 32.33
CA ASN A 445 -19.45 -42.56 33.26
C ASN A 445 -20.54 -43.64 33.14
N GLY A 446 -21.55 -43.45 32.29
CA GLY A 446 -22.66 -44.39 32.04
C GLY A 446 -22.44 -45.35 30.87
N THR A 447 -21.29 -45.27 30.18
CA THR A 447 -20.89 -46.23 29.14
C THR A 447 -19.75 -47.12 29.68
N ALA A 448 -20.12 -48.16 30.42
CA ALA A 448 -19.31 -49.34 30.70
C ALA A 448 -20.21 -50.58 30.66
#